data_AF-A0A934BJU4-F1
#
_entry.id   AF-A0A934BJU4-F1
#
_cell.length_a   1.000
_cell.length_b   1.000
_cell.length_c   1.000
_cell.angle_alpha   90.00
_cell.angle_beta   90.00
_cell.angle_gamma   90.00
#
_symmetry.space_group_name_H-M   'P 1'
#
loop_
_entity.id
_entity.type
_entity.pdbx_description
1 polymer ?
#
loop_
_entity_poly.entity_id
_entity_poly.type
_entity_poly.pdbx_seq_one_letter_code
_entity_poly.pdbx_strand_id
1 'polypeptide(L)'
;MQLIPADIWEPFSAVLNKRAVPVSCHADYRKWLRYYLDFRSKYPLPDSKSEHVRLFIQKLREKKQTPEQQKQAAHALSLYFEMLRKIDNKTPSAQINTEKAVKATSPSTPFIKGESPTRDEAAALSASQSPDSSDIGQA
;
A
#
# COMPACT_ATOMS: atom_id res chain seq x y z
N MET A 1 -4.53 25.15 -2.00
CA MET A 1 -5.01 23.80 -1.61
C MET A 1 -6.32 23.56 -2.31
N GLN A 2 -6.47 22.48 -3.09
CA GLN A 2 -7.74 22.17 -3.75
C GLN A 2 -8.81 21.84 -2.68
N LEU A 3 -9.98 22.48 -2.80
CA LEU A 3 -11.16 22.12 -2.02
C LEU A 3 -11.62 20.74 -2.50
N ILE A 4 -12.01 19.87 -1.58
CA ILE A 4 -12.64 18.59 -1.97
C ILE A 4 -14.07 18.94 -2.35
N PRO A 5 -14.51 18.67 -3.60
CA PRO A 5 -15.89 18.86 -3.99
C PRO A 5 -16.82 18.06 -3.08
N ALA A 6 -17.95 18.64 -2.70
CA ALA A 6 -18.95 17.97 -1.86
C ALA A 6 -19.44 16.67 -2.52
N ASP A 7 -19.54 16.67 -3.86
CA ASP A 7 -19.95 15.52 -4.68
C ASP A 7 -19.08 14.28 -4.49
N ILE A 8 -17.83 14.46 -4.06
CA ILE A 8 -16.91 13.35 -3.77
C ILE A 8 -16.93 13.02 -2.27
N TRP A 9 -17.01 14.05 -1.42
CA TRP A 9 -16.96 13.86 0.03
C TRP A 9 -18.21 13.17 0.58
N GLU A 10 -19.40 13.52 0.11
CA GLU A 10 -20.65 12.92 0.55
C GLU A 10 -20.68 11.38 0.39
N PRO A 11 -20.50 10.82 -0.83
CA PRO A 11 -20.50 9.37 -1.00
C PRO A 11 -19.34 8.72 -0.25
N PHE A 12 -18.21 9.39 -0.11
CA PHE A 12 -17.07 8.87 0.64
C PHE A 12 -17.36 8.77 2.14
N SER A 13 -17.96 9.82 2.74
CA SER A 13 -18.38 9.81 4.14
C SER A 13 -19.43 8.75 4.43
N ALA A 14 -20.34 8.49 3.49
CA ALA A 14 -21.30 7.40 3.58
C ALA A 14 -20.60 6.02 3.57
N VAL A 15 -19.53 5.85 2.78
CA VAL A 15 -18.69 4.63 2.81
C VAL A 15 -17.97 4.49 4.15
N LEU A 16 -17.42 5.56 4.71
CA LEU A 16 -16.78 5.54 6.04
C LEU A 16 -17.77 5.09 7.13
N ASN A 17 -18.98 5.65 7.12
CA ASN A 17 -20.05 5.26 8.05
C ASN A 17 -20.43 3.78 7.88
N LYS A 18 -20.58 3.31 6.64
CA LYS A 18 -20.87 1.89 6.35
C LYS A 18 -19.76 0.94 6.81
N ARG A 19 -18.51 1.40 6.83
CA ARG A 19 -17.35 0.64 7.31
C ARG A 19 -17.12 0.80 8.81
N ALA A 20 -18.05 1.44 9.54
CA ALA A 20 -17.96 1.73 10.96
C ALA A 20 -16.66 2.48 11.35
N VAL A 21 -16.14 3.33 10.45
CA VAL A 21 -14.98 4.16 10.76
C VAL A 21 -15.39 5.25 11.75
N PRO A 22 -14.69 5.41 12.88
CA PRO A 22 -15.00 6.44 13.87
C PRO A 22 -15.01 7.84 13.25
N VAL A 23 -15.98 8.67 13.65
CA VAL A 23 -16.14 10.05 13.16
C VAL A 23 -14.90 10.90 13.47
N SER A 24 -14.21 10.62 14.57
CA SER A 24 -12.92 11.24 14.92
C SER A 24 -11.86 11.04 13.84
N CYS A 25 -11.85 9.88 13.17
CA CYS A 25 -10.94 9.61 12.07
C CYS A 25 -11.40 10.23 10.75
N HIS A 26 -12.67 10.63 10.59
CA HIS A 26 -13.14 11.18 9.31
C HIS A 26 -12.37 12.43 8.88
N ALA A 27 -11.90 13.23 9.83
CA ALA A 27 -11.04 14.38 9.57
C ALA A 27 -9.71 13.98 8.91
N ASP A 28 -9.07 12.93 9.42
CA ASP A 28 -7.83 12.40 8.86
C ASP A 28 -8.06 11.81 7.46
N TYR A 29 -9.13 11.05 7.28
CA TYR A 29 -9.50 10.48 5.98
C TYR A 29 -9.79 11.58 4.95
N ARG A 30 -10.47 12.65 5.36
CA ARG A 30 -10.69 13.84 4.52
C ARG A 30 -9.37 14.48 4.11
N LYS A 31 -8.42 14.60 5.04
CA LYS A 31 -7.09 15.14 4.77
C LYS A 31 -6.33 14.28 3.76
N TRP A 32 -6.34 12.96 3.91
CA TRP A 32 -5.67 12.04 2.99
C TRP A 32 -6.26 12.12 1.58
N LEU A 33 -7.59 12.17 1.47
CA LEU A 33 -8.26 12.31 0.18
C LEU A 33 -7.90 13.62 -0.52
N ARG A 34 -7.88 14.75 0.21
CA ARG A 34 -7.44 16.05 -0.33
C ARG A 34 -5.99 15.99 -0.83
N TYR A 35 -5.11 15.41 -0.04
CA TYR A 35 -3.69 15.28 -0.39
C TYR A 35 -3.51 14.43 -1.65
N TYR A 36 -4.28 13.36 -1.79
CA TYR A 36 -4.24 12.53 -2.99
C TYR A 36 -4.78 13.25 -4.23
N LEU A 37 -5.84 14.06 -4.11
CA LEU A 37 -6.35 14.88 -5.22
C LEU A 37 -5.33 15.93 -5.67
N ASP A 38 -4.59 16.52 -4.72
CA ASP A 38 -3.48 17.42 -5.01
C ASP A 38 -2.30 16.66 -5.65
N PHE A 39 -2.03 15.44 -5.20
CA PHE A 39 -0.99 14.57 -5.75
C PHE A 39 -1.25 14.20 -7.21
N ARG A 40 -2.47 13.77 -7.56
CA ARG A 40 -2.83 13.43 -8.95
C ARG A 40 -2.80 14.62 -9.91
N SER A 41 -2.92 15.84 -9.40
CA SER A 41 -2.88 17.05 -10.25
C SER A 41 -1.45 17.54 -10.48
N LYS A 42 -0.52 17.19 -9.58
CA LYS A 42 0.90 17.58 -9.65
C LYS A 42 1.78 16.57 -10.36
N TYR A 43 1.39 15.30 -10.37
CA TYR A 43 2.17 14.22 -10.95
C TYR A 43 1.32 13.46 -11.97
N PRO A 44 1.82 13.22 -13.20
CA PRO A 44 1.15 12.32 -14.13
C PRO A 44 1.17 10.91 -13.53
N LEU A 45 0.00 10.40 -13.16
CA LEU A 45 -0.13 9.08 -12.57
C LEU A 45 -0.42 8.04 -13.67
N PRO A 46 0.16 6.84 -13.58
CA PRO A 46 -0.14 5.74 -14.50
C PRO A 46 -1.57 5.23 -14.28
N ASP A 47 -2.26 4.70 -15.29
CA ASP A 47 -3.66 4.25 -15.17
C ASP A 47 -3.92 3.16 -14.10
N SER A 48 -2.86 2.58 -13.54
CA SER A 48 -2.93 1.54 -12.54
C SER A 48 -3.20 2.10 -11.13
N LYS A 49 -4.38 1.80 -10.59
CA LYS A 49 -4.82 2.22 -9.24
C LYS A 49 -3.88 1.75 -8.12
N SER A 50 -3.26 0.58 -8.27
CA SER A 50 -2.28 0.07 -7.29
C SER A 50 -1.02 0.94 -7.25
N GLU A 51 -0.57 1.44 -8.40
CA GLU A 51 0.58 2.32 -8.50
C GLU A 51 0.30 3.68 -7.85
N HIS A 52 -0.93 4.20 -7.99
CA HIS A 52 -1.35 5.41 -7.29
C HIS A 52 -1.19 5.28 -5.77
N VAL A 53 -1.65 4.17 -5.19
CA VAL A 53 -1.51 3.91 -3.75
C VAL A 53 -0.03 3.80 -3.38
N ARG A 54 0.75 3.03 -4.14
CA ARG A 54 2.19 2.84 -3.89
C ARG A 54 2.95 4.17 -3.86
N LEU A 55 2.76 5.00 -4.89
CA LEU A 55 3.41 6.31 -5.00
C LEU A 55 2.96 7.25 -3.88
N PHE A 56 1.69 7.23 -3.51
CA PHE A 56 1.18 8.04 -2.42
C PHE A 56 1.80 7.65 -1.06
N ILE A 57 1.86 6.34 -0.75
CA ILE A 57 2.49 5.86 0.48
C ILE A 57 3.99 6.15 0.50
N GLN A 58 4.68 6.00 -0.63
CA GLN A 58 6.08 6.40 -0.75
C GLN A 58 6.27 7.88 -0.45
N LYS A 59 5.38 8.75 -0.95
CA LYS A 59 5.40 10.18 -0.65
C LYS A 59 5.19 10.48 0.83
N LEU A 60 4.28 9.75 1.49
CA LEU A 60 4.06 9.90 2.94
C LEU A 60 5.28 9.47 3.76
N ARG A 61 5.98 8.42 3.31
CA ARG A 61 7.22 7.97 3.93
C ARG A 61 8.33 9.00 3.82
N GLU A 62 8.51 9.62 2.65
CA GLU A 62 9.43 10.74 2.45
C GLU A 62 9.10 11.94 3.35
N LYS A 63 7.80 12.19 3.58
CA LYS A 63 7.32 13.27 4.47
C LYS A 63 7.43 12.93 5.97
N LYS A 64 8.05 11.80 6.33
CA LYS A 64 8.17 11.29 7.72
C LYS A 64 6.82 11.06 8.43
N GLN A 65 5.77 10.69 7.70
CA GLN A 65 4.50 10.33 8.31
C GLN A 65 4.59 8.96 9.00
N THR A 66 3.85 8.79 10.10
CA THR A 66 3.90 7.56 10.90
C THR A 66 3.36 6.35 10.12
N PRO A 67 3.78 5.12 10.46
CA PRO A 67 3.24 3.92 9.81
C PRO A 67 1.72 3.80 9.96
N GLU A 68 1.14 4.27 11.07
CA GLU A 68 -0.31 4.33 11.27
C GLU A 68 -0.98 5.26 10.25
N GLN A 69 -0.41 6.43 10.04
CA GLN A 69 -0.90 7.40 9.05
C GLN A 69 -0.78 6.86 7.61
N GLN A 70 0.31 6.13 7.31
CA GLN A 70 0.47 5.44 6.02
C GLN A 70 -0.60 4.36 5.84
N LYS A 71 -0.92 3.58 6.87
CA LYS A 71 -2.00 2.59 6.85
C LYS A 71 -3.37 3.25 6.65
N GLN A 72 -3.66 4.33 7.40
CA GLN A 72 -4.90 5.08 7.26
C GLN A 72 -5.05 5.68 5.85
N ALA A 73 -3.98 6.25 5.31
CA ALA A 73 -3.94 6.77 3.95
C ALA A 73 -4.20 5.68 2.90
N ALA A 74 -3.55 4.52 3.02
CA ALA A 74 -3.76 3.38 2.12
C ALA A 74 -5.21 2.88 2.20
N HIS A 75 -5.78 2.82 3.40
CA HIS A 75 -7.16 2.43 3.61
C HIS A 75 -8.14 3.44 2.99
N ALA A 76 -7.91 4.74 3.21
CA ALA A 76 -8.71 5.81 2.63
C ALA A 76 -8.76 5.73 1.09
N LEU A 77 -7.61 5.49 0.44
CA LEU A 77 -7.55 5.32 -1.01
C LEU A 77 -8.27 4.06 -1.48
N SER A 78 -8.15 2.96 -0.74
CA SER A 78 -8.84 1.70 -1.06
C SER A 78 -10.36 1.90 -1.08
N LEU A 79 -10.89 2.60 -0.07
CA LEU A 79 -12.32 2.95 0.00
C LEU A 79 -12.73 3.91 -1.12
N TYR A 80 -11.87 4.86 -1.49
CA TYR A 80 -12.13 5.80 -2.56
C TYR A 80 -12.24 5.10 -3.92
N PHE A 81 -11.33 4.18 -4.24
CA PHE A 81 -11.43 3.39 -5.48
C PHE A 81 -12.61 2.43 -5.49
N GLU A 82 -12.97 1.85 -4.34
CA GLU A 82 -14.18 1.05 -4.20
C GLU A 82 -15.43 1.88 -4.49
N MET A 83 -15.48 3.12 -3.98
CA MET A 83 -16.56 4.07 -4.23
C MET A 83 -16.64 4.45 -5.71
N LEU A 84 -15.51 4.79 -6.36
CA LEU A 84 -15.50 5.10 -7.79
C LEU A 84 -16.08 3.95 -8.62
N ARG A 85 -15.65 2.71 -8.34
CA ARG A 85 -16.20 1.52 -9.01
C ARG A 85 -17.72 1.39 -8.82
N LYS A 86 -18.25 1.82 -7.67
CA LYS A 86 -19.69 1.83 -7.34
C LYS A 86 -20.47 2.97 -7.99
N ILE A 87 -19.79 4.00 -8.51
CA ILE A 87 -20.40 5.10 -9.25
C ILE A 87 -20.41 4.73 -10.73
N ASP A 88 -19.29 4.21 -11.23
CA ASP A 88 -19.13 3.76 -12.62
C ASP A 88 -20.15 2.64 -12.96
N ASN A 89 -20.33 1.67 -12.07
CA ASN A 89 -21.28 0.56 -12.31
C ASN A 89 -22.77 0.94 -12.10
N LYS A 90 -23.07 2.08 -11.48
CA LYS A 90 -24.45 2.60 -11.32
C LYS A 90 -24.87 3.43 -12.54
N THR A 91 -23.91 3.82 -13.37
CA THR A 91 -24.14 4.43 -14.68
C THR A 91 -24.09 3.31 -15.72
N PRO A 92 -25.21 2.91 -16.35
CA PRO A 92 -25.19 1.92 -17.43
C PRO A 92 -24.66 2.59 -18.70
N SER A 93 -23.37 2.93 -18.76
CA SER A 93 -22.74 3.33 -20.03
C SER A 93 -21.22 3.20 -19.98
N ALA A 94 -20.69 2.59 -21.03
CA ALA A 94 -19.28 2.38 -21.37
C ALA A 94 -18.52 1.28 -20.60
N GLN A 95 -18.80 0.03 -21.00
CA GLN A 95 -17.80 -1.03 -20.99
C GLN A 95 -16.58 -0.58 -21.81
N ILE A 96 -15.48 -0.24 -21.13
CA ILE A 96 -14.17 -0.36 -21.77
C ILE A 96 -13.75 -1.82 -21.64
N ASN A 97 -13.82 -2.51 -22.77
CA ASN A 97 -13.11 -3.76 -23.00
C ASN A 97 -11.64 -3.54 -22.63
N THR A 98 -11.19 -4.07 -21.50
CA THR A 98 -9.77 -4.42 -21.35
C THR A 98 -9.69 -5.89 -21.65
N GLU A 99 -9.38 -6.12 -22.92
CA GLU A 99 -9.19 -7.40 -23.54
C GLU A 99 -8.26 -8.26 -22.70
N LYS A 100 -8.86 -9.33 -22.19
CA LYS A 100 -8.19 -10.50 -21.65
C LYS A 100 -7.52 -11.23 -22.81
N ALA A 101 -6.44 -10.68 -23.35
CA ALA A 101 -5.59 -11.36 -24.32
C ALA A 101 -4.59 -12.25 -23.59
N VAL A 102 -5.08 -13.40 -23.12
CA VAL A 102 -4.24 -14.55 -22.76
C VAL A 102 -4.07 -15.36 -24.04
N LYS A 103 -2.98 -15.17 -24.78
CA LYS A 103 -2.37 -16.24 -25.60
C LYS A 103 -1.00 -15.86 -26.13
N ALA A 104 -0.01 -16.70 -25.79
CA ALA A 104 1.31 -16.87 -26.40
C ALA A 104 2.15 -15.60 -26.58
N THR A 105 3.32 -15.48 -25.96
CA THR A 105 4.53 -16.13 -26.47
C THR A 105 5.64 -15.98 -25.44
N SER A 106 6.38 -17.06 -25.22
CA SER A 106 7.59 -17.18 -24.42
C SER A 106 8.55 -16.00 -24.57
N PRO A 107 9.18 -15.49 -23.49
CA PRO A 107 10.52 -14.96 -23.59
C PRO A 107 11.49 -16.15 -23.52
N SER A 108 11.86 -16.65 -24.69
CA SER A 108 13.12 -17.39 -24.85
C SER A 108 14.24 -16.36 -24.71
N THR A 109 14.96 -16.40 -23.60
CA THR A 109 16.33 -15.87 -23.53
C THR A 109 17.25 -17.06 -23.25
N PRO A 110 18.29 -17.28 -24.07
CA PRO A 110 19.11 -18.48 -24.01
C PRO A 110 20.14 -18.43 -22.86
N PHE A 111 20.15 -19.49 -22.07
CA PHE A 111 21.30 -20.37 -21.82
C PHE A 111 22.70 -19.76 -21.63
N ILE A 112 23.21 -19.81 -20.38
CA ILE A 112 24.58 -20.23 -20.00
C ILE A 112 24.40 -20.89 -18.61
N LYS A 113 24.27 -22.22 -18.48
CA LYS A 113 25.26 -23.32 -18.46
C LYS A 113 26.35 -23.21 -17.37
N GLY A 114 26.36 -24.23 -16.52
CA GLY A 114 27.44 -24.60 -15.60
C GLY A 114 27.25 -23.94 -14.23
N GLU A 115 27.34 -24.61 -13.09
CA GLU A 115 27.81 -25.95 -12.78
C GLU A 115 27.44 -26.16 -11.30
N SER A 116 26.81 -27.28 -10.95
CA SER A 116 26.89 -27.77 -9.58
C SER A 116 28.31 -28.28 -9.35
N PRO A 117 28.88 -28.13 -8.16
CA PRO A 117 29.11 -29.38 -7.43
C PRO A 117 28.89 -29.29 -5.91
N THR A 118 28.33 -30.38 -5.42
CA THR A 118 28.47 -31.00 -4.10
C THR A 118 29.88 -30.92 -3.51
N ARG A 119 29.97 -30.61 -2.21
CA ARG A 119 30.90 -31.19 -1.19
C ARG A 119 30.59 -30.52 0.15
N ASP A 120 29.95 -31.21 1.08
CA ASP A 120 30.52 -32.10 2.11
C ASP A 120 31.42 -31.39 3.14
N GLU A 121 31.22 -31.85 4.39
CA GLU A 121 32.19 -31.84 5.50
C GLU A 121 32.34 -30.51 6.28
N ALA A 122 31.66 -30.33 7.40
CA ALA A 122 31.90 -30.86 8.75
C ALA A 122 32.89 -30.03 9.60
N ALA A 123 32.56 -29.99 10.90
CA ALA A 123 33.42 -29.78 12.06
C ALA A 123 34.01 -28.38 12.31
N ALA A 124 33.55 -27.76 13.41
CA ALA A 124 34.32 -27.54 14.65
C ALA A 124 33.74 -26.31 15.38
N LEU A 125 33.08 -26.47 16.53
CA LEU A 125 33.69 -26.52 17.87
C LEU A 125 34.41 -25.22 18.26
N SER A 126 33.76 -24.43 19.11
CA SER A 126 34.19 -24.12 20.50
C SER A 126 33.48 -22.86 20.96
N ALA A 127 32.62 -22.90 21.96
CA ALA A 127 32.89 -23.13 23.39
C ALA A 127 32.96 -21.80 24.16
N SER A 128 32.04 -21.70 25.13
CA SER A 128 32.29 -21.19 26.49
C SER A 128 32.47 -19.67 26.63
N GLN A 129 32.04 -18.99 27.69
CA GLN A 129 31.53 -19.38 28.99
C GLN A 129 30.89 -18.13 29.62
N SER A 130 29.85 -18.31 30.44
CA SER A 130 29.45 -17.35 31.49
C SER A 130 30.66 -17.02 32.39
N PRO A 131 30.66 -15.91 33.14
CA PRO A 131 29.91 -15.83 34.41
C PRO A 131 29.39 -14.38 34.59
N ASP A 132 28.85 -13.87 35.69
CA ASP A 132 28.65 -14.32 37.05
C ASP A 132 27.57 -13.40 37.65
N SER A 133 26.87 -13.94 38.63
CA SER A 133 26.26 -13.30 39.79
C SER A 133 26.48 -11.79 40.02
N SER A 134 25.39 -11.09 40.33
CA SER A 134 25.38 -10.10 41.41
C SER A 134 23.97 -10.04 42.01
N ASP A 135 23.80 -10.90 43.01
CA ASP A 135 23.13 -10.58 44.27
C ASP A 135 23.42 -9.14 44.71
N ILE A 136 22.39 -8.43 45.18
CA ILE A 136 22.41 -7.59 46.38
C ILE A 136 20.95 -7.35 46.77
N GLY A 137 20.56 -7.94 47.89
CA GLY A 137 19.36 -7.55 48.62
C GLY A 137 19.55 -6.23 49.37
N GLN A 138 18.43 -5.59 49.71
CA GLN A 138 18.22 -4.58 50.77
C GLN A 138 16.76 -4.12 50.63
N ALA A 139 15.97 -3.87 51.67
CA ALA A 139 16.03 -4.07 53.11
C ALA A 139 14.58 -3.99 53.60
#